data_AF-A0AAD0US88-F1
#
_entry.id   AF-A0AAD0US88-F1
#
_cell.length_a   1.000
_cell.length_b   1.000
_cell.length_c   1.000
_cell.angle_alpha   90.00
_cell.angle_beta   90.00
_cell.angle_gamma   90.00
#
_symmetry.space_group_name_H-M   'P 1'
#
loop_
_entity.id
_entity.type
_entity.pdbx_description
1 polymer ?
#
loop_
_entity_poly.entity_id
_entity_poly.type
_entity_poly.pdbx_seq_one_letter_code
_entity_poly.pdbx_strand_id
1 'polypeptide(L)'
;MQKLIFRGAIVFSLVLVFPVLGALSLKDIPPSLGPDGREISKQFLGFLRGVAKKVQYDGRALEFHKYIEASLEKFELKKLYHSEFLQKEEDGTHWVSYKGKFSSEGYKISLEEKRMKTIAVPSFGDFSAEFDLKHNPKPLYSGTSYSGNLDLVTHLGPFTHKHAVMAMESSLKFLDPHNVKQIDAPNTLIFKKINNPEARKVLNDLSKSFPDLGKFLNYYFGLDSLLVLSEEKEGKGESAVTRFNFKGSISRNLSDDYEELGDYLDTIKYLGWVNIKIENQKGKTLAEIRLNSKTPDITFKFLTSHGKILPYDSKNHFPEDAISIPSLNHFPFQVRVSLEANLYGLLLENPEILLSGVFVNHPDNGSLSFKIQKIEKFDVSGGFSYVIPTWAINFVIPGNLESIIHEFTETLVHANGDKGTKVALSWSRDAGKTLLKTHVESEFLDNFFIRFGLKIWNHKVLPSEEARDDIRKVFIRMMDLIIKDI
;
A
#
# COMPACT_ATOMS: atom_id res chain seq x y z
N MET A 1 30.24 26.55 -57.18
CA MET A 1 28.97 26.43 -56.43
C MET A 1 28.78 25.09 -55.68
N GLN A 2 29.30 23.95 -56.16
CA GLN A 2 29.12 22.65 -55.46
C GLN A 2 29.92 22.47 -54.15
N LYS A 3 30.95 23.28 -53.86
CA LYS A 3 31.72 23.18 -52.60
C LYS A 3 31.16 24.00 -51.43
N LEU A 4 30.16 24.86 -51.64
CA LEU A 4 29.51 25.64 -50.57
C LEU A 4 28.30 24.91 -49.96
N ILE A 5 27.60 24.10 -50.75
CA ILE A 5 26.40 23.37 -50.31
C ILE A 5 26.78 22.20 -49.36
N PHE A 6 27.98 21.63 -49.53
CA PHE A 6 28.45 20.52 -48.69
C PHE A 6 28.93 20.94 -47.29
N ARG A 7 29.28 22.23 -47.09
CA ARG A 7 29.64 22.75 -45.75
C ARG A 7 28.43 23.29 -44.97
N GLY A 8 27.34 23.65 -45.65
CA GLY A 8 26.07 24.01 -45.01
C GLY A 8 25.27 22.82 -44.48
N ALA A 9 25.36 21.66 -45.16
CA ALA A 9 24.63 20.45 -44.75
C ALA A 9 25.21 19.78 -43.49
N ILE A 10 26.53 19.84 -43.27
CA ILE A 10 27.15 19.24 -42.07
C ILE A 10 26.85 20.06 -40.80
N VAL A 11 26.67 21.37 -40.93
CA VAL A 11 26.26 22.23 -39.80
C VAL A 11 24.76 22.09 -39.50
N PHE A 12 23.92 21.82 -40.50
CA PHE A 12 22.48 21.55 -40.29
C PHE A 12 22.20 20.14 -39.73
N SER A 13 23.05 19.15 -40.03
CA SER A 13 22.96 17.80 -39.45
C SER A 13 23.51 17.68 -38.01
N LEU A 14 24.26 18.67 -37.52
CA LEU A 14 24.71 18.76 -36.12
C LEU A 14 23.73 19.53 -35.22
N VAL A 15 22.76 20.24 -35.81
CA VAL A 15 21.76 21.06 -35.09
C VAL A 15 20.40 20.35 -34.99
N LEU A 16 20.18 19.26 -35.73
CA LEU A 16 18.99 18.43 -35.63
C LEU A 16 19.31 17.16 -34.84
N VAL A 17 18.72 17.06 -33.65
CA VAL A 17 18.74 15.91 -32.72
C VAL A 17 19.99 15.77 -31.86
N PHE A 18 20.38 16.84 -31.17
CA PHE A 18 20.58 16.62 -29.73
C PHE A 18 19.17 16.61 -29.12
N PRO A 19 18.63 15.50 -28.59
CA PRO A 19 17.68 15.68 -27.52
C PRO A 19 18.44 16.55 -26.52
N VAL A 20 17.94 17.74 -26.22
CA VAL A 20 18.42 18.45 -25.04
C VAL A 20 18.22 17.44 -23.94
N LEU A 21 19.31 16.80 -23.50
CA LEU A 21 19.36 15.84 -22.41
C LEU A 21 19.11 16.66 -21.14
N GLY A 22 17.91 17.20 -21.02
CA GLY A 22 17.42 17.81 -19.81
C GLY A 22 17.25 16.70 -18.79
N ALA A 23 17.48 17.03 -17.53
CA ALA A 23 17.14 16.13 -16.43
C ALA A 23 15.68 15.69 -16.56
N LEU A 24 15.43 14.40 -16.35
CA LEU A 24 14.11 13.84 -16.15
C LEU A 24 13.45 14.57 -14.98
N SER A 25 12.26 15.11 -15.22
CA SER A 25 11.44 15.82 -14.26
C SER A 25 10.29 14.94 -13.78
N LEU A 26 9.69 15.24 -12.62
CA LEU A 26 8.53 14.49 -12.10
C LEU A 26 7.35 14.51 -13.09
N LYS A 27 7.15 15.62 -13.81
CA LYS A 27 6.12 15.75 -14.85
C LYS A 27 6.35 14.83 -16.07
N ASP A 28 7.53 14.24 -16.20
CA ASP A 28 7.88 13.34 -17.30
C ASP A 28 7.57 11.87 -16.96
N ILE A 29 7.18 11.56 -15.72
CA ILE A 29 6.77 10.20 -15.32
C ILE A 29 5.46 9.77 -16.00
N PRO A 30 4.38 10.56 -16.05
CA PRO A 30 3.18 10.18 -16.80
C PRO A 30 3.43 9.86 -18.28
N PRO A 31 4.12 10.71 -19.08
CA PRO A 31 4.40 10.38 -20.48
C PRO A 31 5.40 9.23 -20.67
N SER A 32 6.21 8.86 -19.66
CA SER A 32 7.14 7.73 -19.82
C SER A 32 6.46 6.36 -19.86
N LEU A 33 5.17 6.28 -19.50
CA LEU A 33 4.38 5.05 -19.51
C LEU A 33 4.06 4.52 -20.92
N GLY A 34 4.31 5.32 -21.97
CA GLY A 34 4.05 4.98 -23.35
C GLY A 34 3.39 6.13 -24.12
N PRO A 35 3.01 5.92 -25.41
CA PRO A 35 2.43 6.96 -26.26
C PRO A 35 1.22 7.68 -25.65
N ASP A 36 0.36 6.93 -24.95
CA ASP A 36 -0.84 7.45 -24.27
C ASP A 36 -0.64 7.63 -22.75
N GLY A 37 0.61 7.66 -22.27
CA GLY A 37 0.94 7.57 -20.86
C GLY A 37 0.31 8.65 -19.98
N ARG A 38 0.18 9.88 -20.49
CA ARG A 38 -0.51 10.98 -19.78
C ARG A 38 -2.00 10.66 -19.57
N GLU A 39 -2.67 10.19 -20.62
CA GLU A 39 -4.09 9.88 -20.57
C GLU A 39 -4.36 8.66 -19.68
N ILE A 40 -3.54 7.62 -19.80
CA ILE A 40 -3.60 6.45 -18.91
C ILE A 40 -3.40 6.87 -17.45
N SER A 41 -2.45 7.77 -17.17
CA SER A 41 -2.23 8.31 -15.83
C SER A 41 -3.45 9.05 -15.31
N LYS A 42 -4.04 9.93 -16.13
CA LYS A 42 -5.26 10.68 -15.77
C LYS A 42 -6.44 9.76 -15.50
N GLN A 43 -6.66 8.75 -16.34
CA GLN A 43 -7.73 7.78 -16.17
C GLN A 43 -7.54 6.97 -14.89
N PHE A 44 -6.32 6.49 -14.62
CA PHE A 44 -6.03 5.71 -13.41
C PHE A 44 -6.14 6.54 -12.13
N LEU A 45 -5.59 7.76 -12.11
CA LEU A 45 -5.74 8.67 -10.96
C LEU A 45 -7.19 9.12 -10.78
N GLY A 46 -7.91 9.36 -11.87
CA GLY A 46 -9.35 9.65 -11.85
C GLY A 46 -10.17 8.48 -11.31
N PHE A 47 -9.76 7.25 -11.59
CA PHE A 47 -10.31 6.04 -11.00
C PHE A 47 -10.05 5.98 -9.49
N LEU A 48 -8.80 6.14 -9.03
CA LEU A 48 -8.47 6.16 -7.59
C LEU A 48 -9.24 7.25 -6.84
N ARG A 49 -9.33 8.45 -7.44
CA ARG A 49 -10.14 9.55 -6.94
C ARG A 49 -11.62 9.15 -6.83
N GLY A 50 -12.19 8.51 -7.86
CA GLY A 50 -13.58 8.07 -7.86
C GLY A 50 -13.86 6.93 -6.87
N VAL A 51 -12.91 6.01 -6.67
CA VAL A 51 -12.98 4.95 -5.65
C VAL A 51 -12.99 5.55 -4.24
N ALA A 52 -12.28 6.64 -4.01
CA ALA A 52 -12.25 7.34 -2.72
C ALA A 52 -13.51 8.16 -2.45
N LYS A 53 -14.38 8.41 -3.45
CA LYS A 53 -15.68 9.05 -3.23
C LYS A 53 -16.62 8.11 -2.47
N LYS A 54 -17.67 8.70 -1.87
CA LYS A 54 -18.69 7.95 -1.14
C LYS A 54 -19.35 6.90 -2.05
N VAL A 55 -19.42 5.68 -1.53
CA VAL A 55 -20.03 4.53 -2.19
C VAL A 55 -21.53 4.52 -1.90
N GLN A 56 -22.34 4.22 -2.92
CA GLN A 56 -23.79 4.07 -2.79
C GLN A 56 -24.15 2.59 -2.89
N TYR A 57 -24.72 2.05 -1.81
CA TYR A 57 -25.29 0.70 -1.81
C TYR A 57 -26.79 0.78 -2.13
N ASP A 58 -27.28 -0.10 -3.00
CA ASP A 58 -28.72 -0.25 -3.23
C ASP A 58 -29.40 -1.09 -2.14
N GLY A 59 -30.74 -1.09 -2.10
CA GLY A 59 -31.58 -1.63 -1.02
C GLY A 59 -30.97 -2.79 -0.22
N ARG A 60 -30.90 -3.99 -0.83
CA ARG A 60 -30.40 -5.20 -0.16
C ARG A 60 -28.90 -5.14 0.14
N ALA A 61 -28.11 -4.49 -0.71
CA ALA A 61 -26.68 -4.31 -0.46
C ALA A 61 -26.41 -3.39 0.73
N LEU A 62 -27.23 -2.36 0.94
CA LEU A 62 -27.14 -1.45 2.08
C LEU A 62 -27.50 -2.16 3.39
N GLU A 63 -28.57 -2.97 3.38
CA GLU A 63 -28.97 -3.79 4.52
C GLU A 63 -27.87 -4.76 4.91
N PHE A 64 -27.31 -5.47 3.92
CA PHE A 64 -26.22 -6.40 4.19
C PHE A 64 -24.93 -5.71 4.64
N HIS A 65 -24.60 -4.54 4.08
CA HIS A 65 -23.43 -3.78 4.50
C HIS A 65 -23.54 -3.36 5.97
N LYS A 66 -24.69 -2.81 6.38
CA LYS A 66 -24.98 -2.50 7.79
C LYS A 66 -24.93 -3.74 8.67
N TYR A 67 -25.44 -4.88 8.16
CA TYR A 67 -25.38 -6.15 8.87
C TYR A 67 -23.94 -6.64 9.06
N ILE A 68 -23.09 -6.54 8.03
CA ILE A 68 -21.67 -6.86 8.11
C ILE A 68 -20.98 -5.94 9.11
N GLU A 69 -21.18 -4.62 9.03
CA GLU A 69 -20.57 -3.66 9.97
C GLU A 69 -20.90 -4.04 11.42
N ALA A 70 -22.18 -4.28 11.72
CA ALA A 70 -22.61 -4.70 13.05
C ALA A 70 -22.07 -6.09 13.46
N SER A 71 -21.99 -7.02 12.51
CA SER A 71 -21.51 -8.39 12.75
C SER A 71 -20.00 -8.45 12.93
N LEU A 72 -19.24 -7.64 12.20
CA LEU A 72 -17.79 -7.51 12.33
C LEU A 72 -17.40 -6.73 13.59
N GLU A 73 -18.14 -5.68 13.95
CA GLU A 73 -17.94 -4.95 15.21
C GLU A 73 -18.07 -5.87 16.43
N LYS A 74 -19.02 -6.80 16.38
CA LYS A 74 -19.25 -7.81 17.43
C LYS A 74 -18.48 -9.12 17.19
N PHE A 75 -17.85 -9.23 16.02
CA PHE A 75 -17.15 -10.39 15.48
C PHE A 75 -17.93 -11.71 15.65
N GLU A 76 -19.22 -11.68 15.28
CA GLU A 76 -20.15 -12.81 15.38
C GLU A 76 -20.17 -13.63 14.08
N LEU A 77 -19.05 -14.28 13.74
CA LEU A 77 -18.88 -15.00 12.47
C LEU A 77 -19.92 -16.13 12.31
N LYS A 78 -20.30 -16.80 13.39
CA LYS A 78 -21.40 -17.77 13.34
C LYS A 78 -22.72 -17.13 12.90
N LYS A 79 -23.03 -15.90 13.32
CA LYS A 79 -24.25 -15.22 12.86
C LYS A 79 -24.13 -14.81 11.39
N LEU A 80 -22.98 -14.29 10.98
CA LEU A 80 -22.72 -13.95 9.58
C LEU A 80 -22.86 -15.18 8.66
N TYR A 81 -22.27 -16.31 9.06
CA TYR A 81 -22.38 -17.58 8.35
C TYR A 81 -23.84 -18.01 8.21
N HIS A 82 -24.67 -17.89 9.25
CA HIS A 82 -26.09 -18.27 9.18
C HIS A 82 -27.01 -17.15 8.68
N SER A 83 -26.47 -16.03 8.19
CA SER A 83 -27.30 -14.90 7.75
C SER A 83 -28.12 -15.24 6.50
N GLU A 84 -29.26 -14.56 6.35
CA GLU A 84 -30.13 -14.71 5.18
C GLU A 84 -29.57 -14.08 3.90
N PHE A 85 -28.50 -13.29 4.01
CA PHE A 85 -27.83 -12.66 2.89
C PHE A 85 -26.88 -13.62 2.17
N LEU A 86 -26.36 -14.64 2.87
CA LEU A 86 -25.45 -15.62 2.30
C LEU A 86 -26.23 -16.78 1.67
N GLN A 87 -25.89 -17.09 0.42
CA GLN A 87 -26.37 -18.28 -0.28
C GLN A 87 -25.55 -19.51 0.15
N LYS A 88 -26.18 -20.69 0.12
CA LYS A 88 -25.58 -21.93 0.62
C LYS A 88 -25.31 -22.90 -0.52
N GLU A 89 -24.17 -23.56 -0.47
CA GLU A 89 -23.83 -24.68 -1.35
C GLU A 89 -23.83 -26.02 -0.60
N GLU A 90 -23.94 -27.10 -1.37
CA GLU A 90 -23.97 -28.48 -0.85
C GLU A 90 -22.70 -28.87 -0.08
N ASP A 91 -21.57 -28.26 -0.42
CA ASP A 91 -20.26 -28.54 0.19
C ASP A 91 -20.04 -27.80 1.53
N GLY A 92 -21.05 -27.09 2.02
CA GLY A 92 -21.01 -26.29 3.24
C GLY A 92 -20.40 -24.89 3.07
N THR A 93 -20.13 -24.45 1.84
CA THR A 93 -19.71 -23.06 1.59
C THR A 93 -20.92 -22.15 1.56
N HIS A 94 -20.82 -21.03 2.27
CA HIS A 94 -21.80 -19.96 2.27
C HIS A 94 -21.20 -18.73 1.62
N TRP A 95 -21.92 -18.06 0.72
CA TRP A 95 -21.32 -17.05 -0.13
C TRP A 95 -22.24 -15.87 -0.42
N VAL A 96 -21.63 -14.75 -0.79
CA VAL A 96 -22.34 -13.55 -1.24
C VAL A 96 -21.52 -12.84 -2.32
N SER A 97 -22.20 -12.39 -3.36
CA SER A 97 -21.56 -11.66 -4.46
C SER A 97 -22.03 -10.22 -4.55
N TYR A 98 -21.09 -9.33 -4.84
CA TYR A 98 -21.34 -7.92 -5.14
C TYR A 98 -21.03 -7.62 -6.60
N LYS A 99 -21.73 -6.62 -7.13
CA LYS A 99 -21.37 -5.93 -8.37
C LYS A 99 -21.27 -4.43 -8.10
N GLY A 100 -20.16 -3.84 -8.52
CA GLY A 100 -19.95 -2.40 -8.49
C GLY A 100 -19.93 -1.83 -9.90
N LYS A 101 -20.75 -0.80 -10.13
CA LYS A 101 -20.68 0.04 -11.33
C LYS A 101 -19.97 1.35 -11.02
N PHE A 102 -18.92 1.64 -11.77
CA PHE A 102 -18.14 2.86 -11.59
C PHE A 102 -18.73 4.04 -12.36
N SER A 103 -18.65 5.23 -11.78
CA SER A 103 -19.03 6.50 -12.42
C SER A 103 -18.21 7.66 -11.87
N SER A 104 -18.34 8.84 -12.48
CA SER A 104 -17.71 10.07 -11.98
C SER A 104 -18.11 10.43 -10.55
N GLU A 105 -19.30 10.02 -10.11
CA GLU A 105 -19.84 10.26 -8.76
C GLU A 105 -19.46 9.19 -7.75
N GLY A 106 -18.69 8.19 -8.15
CA GLY A 106 -18.29 7.05 -7.32
C GLY A 106 -19.01 5.76 -7.73
N TYR A 107 -19.05 4.81 -6.81
CA TYR A 107 -19.61 3.48 -7.04
C TYR A 107 -21.08 3.37 -6.68
N LYS A 108 -21.81 2.64 -7.51
CA LYS A 108 -23.09 2.03 -7.15
C LYS A 108 -22.88 0.52 -6.98
N ILE A 109 -23.14 0.01 -5.78
CA ILE A 109 -22.94 -1.39 -5.42
C ILE A 109 -24.29 -2.07 -5.21
N SER A 110 -24.43 -3.23 -5.82
CA SER A 110 -25.58 -4.13 -5.69
C SER A 110 -25.13 -5.51 -5.22
N LEU A 111 -26.03 -6.21 -4.51
CA LEU A 111 -25.89 -7.64 -4.25
C LEU A 111 -26.41 -8.45 -5.44
N GLU A 112 -25.75 -9.57 -5.71
CA GLU A 112 -26.04 -10.40 -6.86
C GLU A 112 -26.42 -11.81 -6.43
N GLU A 113 -27.42 -12.37 -7.09
CA GLU A 113 -27.92 -13.71 -6.80
C GLU A 113 -27.10 -14.81 -7.48
N LYS A 114 -26.05 -14.45 -8.20
CA LYS A 114 -25.21 -15.36 -8.98
C LYS A 114 -23.76 -15.24 -8.53
N ARG A 115 -23.02 -16.33 -8.68
CA ARG A 115 -21.57 -16.38 -8.41
C ARG A 115 -20.80 -15.35 -9.23
N MET A 116 -19.76 -14.77 -8.63
CA MET A 116 -18.96 -13.69 -9.22
C MET A 116 -18.41 -14.01 -10.60
N LYS A 117 -18.01 -15.27 -10.85
CA LYS A 117 -17.51 -15.73 -12.16
C LYS A 117 -18.49 -15.52 -13.32
N THR A 118 -19.78 -15.38 -13.03
CA THR A 118 -20.83 -15.16 -14.04
C THR A 118 -21.24 -13.69 -14.16
N ILE A 119 -20.75 -12.81 -13.28
CA ILE A 119 -21.05 -11.39 -13.27
C ILE A 119 -20.11 -10.68 -14.25
N ALA A 120 -20.67 -10.09 -15.29
CA ALA A 120 -19.90 -9.30 -16.25
C ALA A 120 -19.42 -7.98 -15.64
N VAL A 121 -18.14 -7.65 -15.90
CA VAL A 121 -17.48 -6.36 -15.61
C VAL A 121 -17.10 -5.65 -16.92
N PRO A 122 -18.07 -5.06 -17.64
CA PRO A 122 -17.87 -4.64 -19.03
C PRO A 122 -17.13 -3.31 -19.18
N SER A 123 -17.19 -2.42 -18.18
CA SER A 123 -16.72 -1.04 -18.29
C SER A 123 -15.52 -0.78 -17.40
N PHE A 124 -14.72 0.23 -17.74
CA PHE A 124 -13.64 0.70 -16.89
C PHE A 124 -14.12 1.04 -15.48
N GLY A 125 -13.42 0.50 -14.47
CA GLY A 125 -13.70 0.67 -13.06
C GLY A 125 -14.80 -0.24 -12.51
N ASP A 126 -15.62 -0.88 -13.36
CA ASP A 126 -16.60 -1.87 -12.88
C ASP A 126 -15.89 -3.02 -12.18
N PHE A 127 -16.52 -3.54 -11.12
CA PHE A 127 -16.01 -4.70 -10.40
C PHE A 127 -17.10 -5.71 -10.07
N SER A 128 -16.67 -6.95 -9.83
CA SER A 128 -17.45 -7.97 -9.14
C SER A 128 -16.62 -8.53 -7.99
N ALA A 129 -17.26 -8.82 -6.87
CA ALA A 129 -16.58 -9.38 -5.69
C ALA A 129 -17.39 -10.55 -5.13
N GLU A 130 -16.72 -11.53 -4.54
CA GLU A 130 -17.33 -12.66 -3.86
C GLU A 130 -16.68 -12.82 -2.50
N PHE A 131 -17.51 -13.02 -1.48
CA PHE A 131 -17.06 -13.42 -0.17
C PHE A 131 -17.62 -14.79 0.15
N ASP A 132 -16.72 -15.74 0.37
CA ASP A 132 -17.03 -17.11 0.78
C ASP A 132 -16.67 -17.31 2.25
N LEU A 133 -17.53 -18.02 2.97
CA LEU A 133 -17.29 -18.53 4.30
C LEU A 133 -17.57 -20.02 4.35
N LYS A 134 -16.66 -20.77 4.96
CA LYS A 134 -16.81 -22.21 5.20
C LYS A 134 -16.49 -22.53 6.64
N HIS A 135 -17.41 -23.22 7.31
CA HIS A 135 -17.17 -23.68 8.67
C HIS A 135 -16.10 -24.78 8.70
N ASN A 136 -15.08 -24.63 9.54
CA ASN A 136 -14.05 -25.64 9.71
C ASN A 136 -14.47 -26.65 10.80
N PRO A 137 -14.68 -27.94 10.46
CA PRO A 137 -15.09 -28.94 11.44
C PRO A 137 -13.95 -29.39 12.37
N LYS A 138 -12.70 -29.09 12.04
CA LYS A 138 -11.49 -29.48 12.81
C LYS A 138 -10.54 -28.28 12.92
N PRO A 139 -10.91 -27.26 13.70
CA PRO A 139 -10.04 -26.11 13.93
C PRO A 139 -8.75 -26.55 14.64
N LEU A 140 -7.64 -25.83 14.37
CA LEU A 140 -6.34 -26.09 14.99
C LEU A 140 -6.39 -25.94 16.52
N TYR A 141 -7.18 -24.98 17.00
CA TYR A 141 -7.44 -24.73 18.41
C TYR A 141 -8.93 -24.92 18.75
N SER A 142 -9.25 -25.12 20.02
CA SER A 142 -10.64 -25.36 20.45
C SER A 142 -11.55 -24.18 20.10
N GLY A 143 -12.76 -24.47 19.63
CA GLY A 143 -13.76 -23.46 19.31
C GLY A 143 -14.43 -23.71 17.97
N THR A 144 -15.00 -22.66 17.39
CA THR A 144 -15.55 -22.64 16.04
C THR A 144 -14.64 -21.77 15.19
N SER A 145 -14.23 -22.22 14.00
CA SER A 145 -13.52 -21.37 13.05
C SER A 145 -14.17 -21.38 11.68
N TYR A 146 -13.92 -20.31 10.93
CA TYR A 146 -14.44 -20.11 9.59
C TYR A 146 -13.31 -19.74 8.64
N SER A 147 -13.15 -20.55 7.60
CA SER A 147 -12.34 -20.23 6.44
C SER A 147 -13.04 -19.15 5.63
N GLY A 148 -12.34 -18.07 5.31
CA GLY A 148 -12.87 -16.95 4.56
C GLY A 148 -12.05 -16.65 3.30
N ASN A 149 -12.73 -16.50 2.17
CA ASN A 149 -12.12 -16.04 0.93
C ASN A 149 -12.83 -14.78 0.44
N LEU A 150 -12.07 -13.77 0.05
CA LEU A 150 -12.55 -12.59 -0.66
C LEU A 150 -11.87 -12.54 -2.02
N ASP A 151 -12.66 -12.71 -3.08
CA ASP A 151 -12.24 -12.49 -4.45
C ASP A 151 -12.85 -11.19 -4.98
N LEU A 152 -12.08 -10.42 -5.73
CA LEU A 152 -12.51 -9.18 -6.38
C LEU A 152 -11.88 -9.11 -7.77
N VAL A 153 -12.69 -8.86 -8.79
CA VAL A 153 -12.23 -8.61 -10.17
C VAL A 153 -12.63 -7.20 -10.56
N THR A 154 -11.65 -6.36 -10.93
CA THR A 154 -11.87 -4.98 -11.38
C THR A 154 -11.35 -4.80 -12.80
N HIS A 155 -12.13 -4.14 -13.66
CA HIS A 155 -11.72 -3.83 -15.02
C HIS A 155 -10.90 -2.52 -15.07
N LEU A 156 -9.59 -2.64 -15.30
CA LEU A 156 -8.66 -1.49 -15.31
C LEU A 156 -8.46 -0.85 -16.69
N GLY A 157 -9.22 -1.27 -17.70
CA GLY A 157 -9.17 -0.66 -19.03
C GLY A 157 -7.78 -0.79 -19.64
N PRO A 158 -7.16 0.32 -20.08
CA PRO A 158 -5.81 0.28 -20.67
C PRO A 158 -4.70 0.07 -19.62
N PHE A 159 -4.98 0.30 -18.33
CA PHE A 159 -3.96 0.25 -17.29
C PHE A 159 -3.58 -1.20 -16.92
N THR A 160 -2.37 -1.60 -17.31
CA THR A 160 -1.72 -2.89 -17.00
C THR A 160 -0.65 -2.77 -15.91
N HIS A 161 -0.22 -3.92 -15.36
CA HIS A 161 0.93 -4.00 -14.43
C HIS A 161 2.22 -3.41 -15.03
N LYS A 162 2.40 -3.47 -16.35
CA LYS A 162 3.57 -2.87 -17.02
C LYS A 162 3.62 -1.36 -16.83
N HIS A 163 2.47 -0.66 -16.83
CA HIS A 163 2.44 0.77 -16.55
C HIS A 163 2.88 1.06 -15.12
N ALA A 164 2.42 0.27 -14.13
CA ALA A 164 2.89 0.41 -12.75
C ALA A 164 4.41 0.19 -12.62
N VAL A 165 4.95 -0.84 -13.30
CA VAL A 165 6.38 -1.13 -13.34
C VAL A 165 7.18 0.01 -13.99
N MET A 166 6.69 0.56 -15.10
CA MET A 166 7.32 1.69 -15.79
C MET A 166 7.27 2.99 -14.97
N ALA A 167 6.19 3.23 -14.22
CA ALA A 167 6.08 4.34 -13.29
C ALA A 167 7.14 4.22 -12.18
N MET A 168 7.31 3.02 -11.61
CA MET A 168 8.34 2.75 -10.60
C MET A 168 9.75 2.95 -11.18
N GLU A 169 10.04 2.38 -12.35
CA GLU A 169 11.34 2.55 -13.01
C GLU A 169 11.64 4.03 -13.30
N SER A 170 10.67 4.78 -13.79
CA SER A 170 10.84 6.21 -14.10
C SER A 170 11.05 7.03 -12.84
N SER A 171 10.40 6.65 -11.72
CA SER A 171 10.61 7.28 -10.42
C SER A 171 12.03 6.99 -9.88
N LEU A 172 12.54 5.77 -10.07
CA LEU A 172 13.93 5.45 -9.72
C LEU A 172 14.93 6.23 -10.58
N LYS A 173 14.70 6.31 -11.90
CA LYS A 173 15.53 7.12 -12.81
C LYS A 173 15.48 8.61 -12.48
N PHE A 174 14.34 9.12 -12.03
CA PHE A 174 14.22 10.51 -11.56
C PHE A 174 15.12 10.75 -10.35
N LEU A 175 15.19 9.78 -9.43
CA LEU A 175 16.03 9.84 -8.23
C LEU A 175 17.50 9.48 -8.48
N ASP A 176 17.91 9.17 -9.72
CA ASP A 176 19.29 8.81 -10.00
C ASP A 176 20.26 9.95 -9.68
N PRO A 177 21.47 9.65 -9.16
CA PRO A 177 22.44 10.69 -8.80
C PRO A 177 22.77 11.62 -9.96
N HIS A 178 22.91 11.07 -11.18
CA HIS A 178 23.18 11.85 -12.37
C HIS A 178 22.01 12.78 -12.72
N ASN A 179 20.78 12.27 -12.65
CA ASN A 179 19.58 13.04 -12.93
C ASN A 179 19.39 14.16 -11.91
N VAL A 180 19.43 13.83 -10.62
CA VAL A 180 19.27 14.79 -9.51
C VAL A 180 20.30 15.92 -9.60
N LYS A 181 21.56 15.61 -9.96
CA LYS A 181 22.60 16.63 -10.17
C LYS A 181 22.27 17.58 -11.32
N GLN A 182 21.55 17.12 -12.35
CA GLN A 182 21.20 17.90 -13.54
C GLN A 182 19.86 18.65 -13.44
N ILE A 183 19.03 18.36 -12.43
CA ILE A 183 17.77 19.07 -12.24
C ILE A 183 18.03 20.57 -12.12
N ASP A 184 17.47 21.31 -13.07
CA ASP A 184 17.46 22.77 -13.11
C ASP A 184 16.02 23.28 -13.03
N ALA A 185 15.60 23.57 -11.80
CA ALA A 185 14.27 24.03 -11.46
C ALA A 185 14.36 25.27 -10.55
N PRO A 186 13.47 26.26 -10.71
CA PRO A 186 13.47 27.47 -9.90
C PRO A 186 13.42 27.15 -8.40
N ASN A 187 14.15 27.94 -7.60
CA ASN A 187 14.15 27.79 -6.16
C ASN A 187 12.73 27.98 -5.59
N THR A 188 12.35 27.11 -4.67
CA THR A 188 11.06 27.17 -3.96
C THR A 188 11.24 27.32 -2.45
N LEU A 189 10.23 27.85 -1.77
CA LEU A 189 10.18 27.89 -0.30
C LEU A 189 9.45 26.69 0.32
N ILE A 190 8.92 25.79 -0.51
CA ILE A 190 8.35 24.51 -0.06
C ILE A 190 9.42 23.73 0.71
N PHE A 191 9.04 23.25 1.89
CA PHE A 191 9.89 22.57 2.87
C PHE A 191 11.21 23.30 3.14
N LYS A 192 11.13 24.60 3.45
CA LYS A 192 12.29 25.49 3.68
C LYS A 192 13.33 25.00 4.69
N LYS A 193 12.99 24.04 5.55
CA LYS A 193 13.92 23.46 6.56
C LYS A 193 14.95 22.51 5.93
N ILE A 194 14.67 21.98 4.73
CA ILE A 194 15.58 21.09 4.02
C ILE A 194 16.68 21.93 3.39
N ASN A 195 17.92 21.76 3.86
CA ASN A 195 19.08 22.52 3.39
C ASN A 195 20.03 21.70 2.50
N ASN A 196 19.84 20.37 2.39
CA ASN A 196 20.68 19.54 1.53
C ASN A 196 20.49 19.95 0.04
N PRO A 197 21.56 20.31 -0.69
CA PRO A 197 21.46 20.82 -2.07
C PRO A 197 20.77 19.87 -3.05
N GLU A 198 21.01 18.57 -2.94
CA GLU A 198 20.46 17.56 -3.83
C GLU A 198 18.96 17.36 -3.58
N ALA A 199 18.56 17.27 -2.31
CA ALA A 199 17.15 17.24 -1.92
C ALA A 199 16.42 18.52 -2.35
N ARG A 200 17.07 19.68 -2.24
CA ARG A 200 16.51 20.96 -2.72
C ARG A 200 16.19 20.94 -4.20
N LYS A 201 17.03 20.32 -5.03
CA LYS A 201 16.75 20.18 -6.47
C LYS A 201 15.47 19.39 -6.73
N VAL A 202 15.29 18.26 -6.05
CA VAL A 202 14.06 17.46 -6.16
C VAL A 202 12.83 18.25 -5.70
N LEU A 203 12.94 19.01 -4.61
CA LEU A 203 11.83 19.85 -4.13
C LEU A 203 11.51 21.02 -5.06
N ASN A 204 12.54 21.62 -5.67
CA ASN A 204 12.36 22.64 -6.70
C ASN A 204 11.63 22.06 -7.92
N ASP A 205 12.00 20.85 -8.37
CA ASP A 205 11.31 20.18 -9.46
C ASP A 205 9.87 19.80 -9.10
N LEU A 206 9.60 19.32 -7.87
CA LEU A 206 8.23 19.12 -7.37
C LEU A 206 7.41 20.40 -7.46
N SER A 207 7.95 21.53 -7.01
CA SER A 207 7.27 22.82 -7.05
C SER A 207 7.07 23.35 -8.48
N LYS A 208 7.91 22.94 -9.43
CA LYS A 208 7.81 23.30 -10.85
C LYS A 208 6.81 22.42 -11.58
N SER A 209 6.84 21.12 -11.31
CA SER A 209 6.03 20.08 -11.96
C SER A 209 4.61 20.05 -11.43
N PHE A 210 4.44 20.21 -10.12
CA PHE A 210 3.15 20.15 -9.43
C PHE A 210 3.04 21.28 -8.40
N PRO A 211 2.96 22.55 -8.83
CA PRO A 211 3.05 23.71 -7.94
C PRO A 211 2.00 23.72 -6.83
N ASP A 212 0.76 23.37 -7.14
CA ASP A 212 -0.31 23.41 -6.14
C ASP A 212 -0.27 22.20 -5.21
N LEU A 213 0.16 21.03 -5.70
CA LEU A 213 0.46 19.88 -4.84
C LEU A 213 1.61 20.20 -3.88
N GLY A 214 2.69 20.81 -4.36
CA GLY A 214 3.82 21.19 -3.54
C GLY A 214 3.43 22.14 -2.39
N LYS A 215 2.58 23.13 -2.68
CA LYS A 215 2.01 24.02 -1.65
C LYS A 215 1.14 23.28 -0.66
N PHE A 216 0.26 22.41 -1.15
CA PHE A 216 -0.62 21.57 -0.32
C PHE A 216 0.20 20.71 0.64
N LEU A 217 1.21 20.00 0.13
CA LEU A 217 2.08 19.14 0.92
C LEU A 217 2.87 19.93 1.97
N ASN A 218 3.41 21.09 1.60
CA ASN A 218 4.14 21.95 2.54
C ASN A 218 3.28 22.52 3.67
N TYR A 219 1.98 22.70 3.41
CA TYR A 219 1.05 23.24 4.40
C TYR A 219 0.60 22.17 5.40
N TYR A 220 0.34 20.95 4.93
CA TYR A 220 -0.19 19.85 5.75
C TYR A 220 0.84 18.88 6.32
N PHE A 221 2.07 18.87 5.80
CA PHE A 221 3.10 17.93 6.24
C PHE A 221 4.42 18.66 6.56
N GLY A 222 5.17 18.08 7.48
CA GLY A 222 6.57 18.41 7.72
C GLY A 222 7.49 17.47 6.94
N LEU A 223 8.66 17.97 6.55
CA LEU A 223 9.72 17.18 5.92
C LEU A 223 11.04 17.52 6.62
N ASP A 224 11.68 16.49 7.18
CA ASP A 224 12.95 16.59 7.90
C ASP A 224 14.12 16.09 7.05
N SER A 225 13.88 15.11 6.18
CA SER A 225 14.87 14.53 5.27
C SER A 225 14.18 13.98 4.03
N LEU A 226 14.89 13.96 2.89
CA LEU A 226 14.40 13.39 1.63
C LEU A 226 15.40 12.43 1.00
N LEU A 227 16.59 12.92 0.66
CA LEU A 227 17.65 12.12 0.06
C LEU A 227 19.02 12.75 0.29
N VAL A 228 20.06 11.93 0.13
CA VAL A 228 21.46 12.35 0.04
C VAL A 228 22.13 11.55 -1.07
N LEU A 229 23.02 12.20 -1.84
CA LEU A 229 23.89 11.50 -2.79
C LEU A 229 25.20 11.13 -2.10
N SER A 230 25.65 9.89 -2.26
CA SER A 230 26.97 9.43 -1.81
C SER A 230 27.76 8.83 -2.96
N GLU A 231 29.08 8.98 -2.89
CA GLU A 231 30.01 8.23 -3.73
C GLU A 231 30.58 7.12 -2.88
N GLU A 232 30.35 5.89 -3.29
CA GLU A 232 30.80 4.72 -2.55
C GLU A 232 31.73 3.88 -3.43
N LYS A 233 32.82 3.44 -2.82
CA LYS A 233 33.81 2.60 -3.48
C LYS A 233 33.30 1.17 -3.52
N GLU A 234 33.01 0.72 -4.72
CA GLU A 234 32.52 -0.62 -5.01
C GLU A 234 33.64 -1.36 -5.75
N GLY A 235 34.42 -2.20 -5.07
CA GLY A 235 35.52 -2.92 -5.70
C GLY A 235 36.51 -2.00 -6.45
N LYS A 236 36.65 -2.19 -7.78
CA LYS A 236 37.55 -1.41 -8.67
C LYS A 236 36.92 -0.12 -9.25
N GLY A 237 35.79 0.37 -8.74
CA GLY A 237 35.15 1.60 -9.23
C GLY A 237 34.42 2.41 -8.15
N GLU A 238 34.21 3.69 -8.41
CA GLU A 238 33.35 4.57 -7.63
C GLU A 238 31.95 4.56 -8.26
N SER A 239 30.94 4.13 -7.50
CA SER A 239 29.54 4.13 -7.94
C SER A 239 28.81 5.25 -7.20
N ALA A 240 28.19 6.17 -7.95
CA ALA A 240 27.32 7.19 -7.37
C ALA A 240 25.99 6.54 -6.94
N VAL A 241 25.54 6.85 -5.73
CA VAL A 241 24.35 6.26 -5.11
C VAL A 241 23.44 7.35 -4.56
N THR A 242 22.13 7.16 -4.72
CA THR A 242 21.12 7.95 -4.03
C THR A 242 20.63 7.17 -2.82
N ARG A 243 20.89 7.73 -1.63
CA ARG A 243 20.33 7.28 -0.36
C ARG A 243 19.01 7.99 -0.16
N PHE A 244 17.90 7.38 -0.60
CA PHE A 244 16.58 7.92 -0.35
C PHE A 244 16.20 7.67 1.11
N ASN A 245 15.89 8.74 1.83
CA ASN A 245 15.54 8.72 3.25
C ASN A 245 14.50 9.80 3.50
N PHE A 246 13.27 9.52 3.07
CA PHE A 246 12.13 10.35 3.39
C PHE A 246 11.86 10.23 4.89
N LYS A 247 11.88 11.36 5.59
CA LYS A 247 11.38 11.50 6.95
C LYS A 247 10.43 12.67 6.98
N GLY A 248 9.15 12.39 7.19
CA GLY A 248 8.10 13.39 7.26
C GLY A 248 7.25 13.25 8.51
N SER A 249 6.48 14.29 8.80
CA SER A 249 5.54 14.36 9.92
C SER A 249 4.23 15.01 9.49
N ILE A 250 3.17 14.82 10.27
CA ILE A 250 1.88 15.48 10.03
C ILE A 250 1.90 16.86 10.71
N SER A 251 1.55 17.91 9.97
CA SER A 251 1.45 19.29 10.49
C SER A 251 0.16 19.48 11.30
N ARG A 252 0.18 20.39 12.27
CA ARG A 252 -1.03 20.80 13.00
C ARG A 252 -2.13 21.34 12.09
N ASN A 253 -1.75 22.03 11.01
CA ASN A 253 -2.71 22.56 10.04
C ASN A 253 -3.64 21.46 9.47
N LEU A 254 -3.16 20.21 9.36
CA LEU A 254 -4.02 19.12 8.87
C LEU A 254 -5.09 18.78 9.89
N SER A 255 -4.73 18.72 11.17
CA SER A 255 -5.67 18.52 12.27
C SER A 255 -6.62 19.70 12.43
N ASP A 256 -6.16 20.93 12.18
CA ASP A 256 -6.97 22.15 12.33
C ASP A 256 -8.01 22.28 11.19
N ASP A 257 -7.64 21.96 9.95
CA ASP A 257 -8.53 22.09 8.79
C ASP A 257 -9.42 20.84 8.56
N TYR A 258 -9.05 19.70 9.18
CA TYR A 258 -9.79 18.43 9.16
C TYR A 258 -9.94 17.90 10.59
N GLU A 259 -10.87 18.49 11.34
CA GLU A 259 -11.06 18.29 12.79
C GLU A 259 -11.18 16.80 13.17
N GLU A 260 -12.00 16.04 12.46
CA GLU A 260 -12.27 14.62 12.76
C GLU A 260 -11.03 13.74 12.51
N LEU A 261 -10.25 14.09 11.47
CA LEU A 261 -8.94 13.47 11.27
C LEU A 261 -7.96 13.88 12.38
N GLY A 262 -7.99 15.13 12.83
CA GLY A 262 -7.20 15.63 13.95
C GLY A 262 -7.45 14.82 15.23
N ASP A 263 -8.71 14.66 15.62
CA ASP A 263 -9.14 13.91 16.79
C ASP A 263 -8.75 12.43 16.69
N TYR A 264 -8.86 11.84 15.50
CA TYR A 264 -8.39 10.48 15.25
C TYR A 264 -6.87 10.36 15.41
N LEU A 265 -6.09 11.30 14.85
CA LEU A 265 -4.63 11.32 14.98
C LEU A 265 -4.21 11.45 16.46
N ASP A 266 -4.90 12.26 17.25
CA ASP A 266 -4.68 12.35 18.69
C ASP A 266 -5.10 11.08 19.43
N THR A 267 -6.14 10.38 18.96
CA THR A 267 -6.54 9.07 19.51
C THR A 267 -5.47 8.00 19.32
N ILE A 268 -4.81 7.97 18.16
CA ILE A 268 -3.73 7.01 17.88
C ILE A 268 -2.36 7.50 18.33
N LYS A 269 -2.23 8.74 18.81
CA LYS A 269 -1.02 9.26 19.44
C LYS A 269 -0.67 8.34 20.60
N TYR A 270 0.52 7.76 20.59
CA TYR A 270 0.97 6.71 21.52
C TYR A 270 0.46 5.29 21.29
N LEU A 271 -0.19 4.99 20.16
CA LEU A 271 -0.52 3.61 19.80
C LEU A 271 0.72 2.73 19.67
N GLY A 272 1.89 3.28 19.37
CA GLY A 272 3.16 2.56 19.23
C GLY A 272 3.83 2.79 17.88
N TRP A 273 4.57 1.79 17.38
CA TRP A 273 5.34 1.87 16.15
C TRP A 273 5.28 0.57 15.34
N VAL A 274 5.49 0.66 14.03
CA VAL A 274 5.67 -0.49 13.14
C VAL A 274 6.87 -0.25 12.23
N ASN A 275 7.66 -1.29 12.01
CA ASN A 275 8.79 -1.30 11.09
C ASN A 275 8.63 -2.44 10.09
N ILE A 276 8.67 -2.13 8.80
CA ILE A 276 8.49 -3.08 7.70
C ILE A 276 9.77 -3.07 6.88
N LYS A 277 10.44 -4.21 6.78
CA LYS A 277 11.61 -4.41 5.91
C LYS A 277 11.27 -5.36 4.78
N ILE A 278 11.53 -4.93 3.55
CA ILE A 278 11.43 -5.77 2.37
C ILE A 278 12.84 -6.27 2.05
N GLU A 279 13.02 -7.58 1.95
CA GLU A 279 14.33 -8.22 1.78
C GLU A 279 14.34 -9.14 0.57
N ASN A 280 15.47 -9.23 -0.13
CA ASN A 280 15.67 -10.28 -1.13
C ASN A 280 15.88 -11.65 -0.46
N GLN A 281 15.94 -12.73 -1.24
CA GLN A 281 16.15 -14.09 -0.70
C GLN A 281 17.48 -14.29 0.04
N LYS A 282 18.45 -13.40 -0.14
CA LYS A 282 19.76 -13.44 0.55
C LYS A 282 19.75 -12.64 1.86
N GLY A 283 18.59 -12.12 2.27
CA GLY A 283 18.42 -11.33 3.50
C GLY A 283 18.99 -9.90 3.39
N LYS A 284 19.17 -9.36 2.18
CA LYS A 284 19.54 -7.95 1.98
C LYS A 284 18.29 -7.09 1.85
N THR A 285 18.28 -5.97 2.55
CA THR A 285 17.18 -5.02 2.55
C THR A 285 17.09 -4.29 1.21
N LEU A 286 15.88 -4.23 0.67
CA LEU A 286 15.52 -3.50 -0.56
C LEU A 286 14.87 -2.17 -0.21
N ALA A 287 14.01 -2.16 0.81
CA ALA A 287 13.36 -0.97 1.33
C ALA A 287 12.93 -1.15 2.79
N GLU A 288 12.83 -0.05 3.52
CA GLU A 288 12.35 0.00 4.89
C GLU A 288 11.28 1.09 5.04
N ILE A 289 10.16 0.76 5.68
CA ILE A 289 9.09 1.69 6.06
C ILE A 289 8.97 1.65 7.58
N ARG A 290 8.98 2.82 8.22
CA ARG A 290 8.74 2.93 9.66
C ARG A 290 7.66 3.97 9.93
N LEU A 291 6.69 3.58 10.75
CA LEU A 291 5.63 4.47 11.24
C LEU A 291 5.74 4.55 12.76
N ASN A 292 5.70 5.77 13.31
CA ASN A 292 5.75 5.97 14.75
C ASN A 292 4.70 6.99 15.18
N SER A 293 3.69 6.52 15.90
CA SER A 293 2.57 7.34 16.38
C SER A 293 2.93 8.28 17.55
N LYS A 294 4.06 8.06 18.25
CA LYS A 294 4.50 8.94 19.36
C LYS A 294 5.06 10.26 18.83
N THR A 295 5.68 10.24 17.66
CA THR A 295 6.34 11.40 17.01
C THR A 295 5.66 11.83 15.70
N PRO A 296 4.46 11.30 15.42
CA PRO A 296 3.88 11.14 14.07
C PRO A 296 4.88 11.05 12.90
N ASP A 297 6.01 10.37 13.09
CA ASP A 297 7.06 10.28 12.08
C ASP A 297 6.77 9.13 11.11
N ILE A 298 6.80 9.45 9.81
CA ILE A 298 6.77 8.49 8.70
C ILE A 298 8.15 8.48 8.06
N THR A 299 8.77 7.30 8.01
CA THR A 299 10.08 7.10 7.38
C THR A 299 9.99 6.10 6.24
N PHE A 300 10.58 6.42 5.09
CA PHE A 300 10.74 5.50 3.97
C PHE A 300 12.16 5.58 3.43
N LYS A 301 12.83 4.41 3.33
CA LYS A 301 14.23 4.29 2.94
C LYS A 301 14.44 3.24 1.89
N PHE A 302 15.32 3.54 0.94
CA PHE A 302 15.91 2.58 0.01
C PHE A 302 17.16 3.20 -0.63
N LEU A 303 17.97 2.36 -1.28
CA LEU A 303 19.12 2.80 -2.05
C LEU A 303 18.86 2.60 -3.54
N THR A 304 19.30 3.55 -4.36
CA THR A 304 19.17 3.44 -5.81
C THR A 304 20.39 3.96 -6.55
N SER A 305 20.66 3.35 -7.70
CA SER A 305 21.65 3.80 -8.68
C SER A 305 21.26 3.30 -10.07
N HIS A 306 21.43 4.14 -11.08
CA HIS A 306 21.10 3.86 -12.48
C HIS A 306 19.68 3.31 -12.72
N GLY A 307 18.68 3.83 -12.00
CA GLY A 307 17.27 3.48 -12.10
C GLY A 307 16.92 2.14 -11.48
N LYS A 308 17.82 1.60 -10.64
CA LYS A 308 17.73 0.27 -10.03
C LYS A 308 17.79 0.36 -8.52
N ILE A 309 17.21 -0.62 -7.82
CA ILE A 309 17.29 -0.72 -6.36
C ILE A 309 18.59 -1.41 -5.98
N LEU A 310 19.35 -0.84 -5.04
CA LEU A 310 20.55 -1.45 -4.49
C LEU A 310 20.21 -2.18 -3.18
N PRO A 311 20.36 -3.51 -3.11
CA PRO A 311 20.19 -4.25 -1.87
C PRO A 311 21.29 -3.87 -0.86
N TYR A 312 20.93 -3.64 0.40
CA TYR A 312 21.89 -3.23 1.44
C TYR A 312 21.81 -4.07 2.71
N ASP A 313 22.90 -4.09 3.48
CA ASP A 313 22.99 -4.72 4.79
C ASP A 313 22.70 -3.73 5.93
N SER A 314 22.72 -4.22 7.17
CA SER A 314 22.47 -3.38 8.36
C SER A 314 23.49 -2.26 8.58
N LYS A 315 24.65 -2.32 7.93
CA LYS A 315 25.68 -1.26 7.95
C LYS A 315 25.52 -0.30 6.76
N ASN A 316 24.45 -0.45 5.98
CA ASN A 316 24.19 0.25 4.72
C ASN A 316 25.28 0.04 3.66
N HIS A 317 26.00 -1.09 3.70
CA HIS A 317 26.81 -1.53 2.57
C HIS A 317 25.90 -2.27 1.58
N PHE A 318 26.16 -2.13 0.29
CA PHE A 318 25.42 -2.85 -0.75
C PHE A 318 26.35 -3.86 -1.46
N PRO A 319 26.41 -5.11 -0.97
CA PRO A 319 27.35 -6.11 -1.48
C PRO A 319 26.88 -6.82 -2.76
N GLU A 320 25.77 -6.39 -3.36
CA GLU A 320 25.08 -7.11 -4.43
C GLU A 320 24.71 -6.19 -5.60
N ASP A 321 24.55 -6.80 -6.77
CA ASP A 321 24.15 -6.11 -7.99
C ASP A 321 22.79 -5.43 -7.86
N ALA A 322 22.69 -4.26 -8.50
CA ALA A 322 21.47 -3.48 -8.54
C ALA A 322 20.33 -4.20 -9.28
N ILE A 323 19.13 -4.14 -8.69
CA ILE A 323 17.93 -4.81 -9.17
C ILE A 323 17.10 -3.88 -10.07
N SER A 324 16.90 -4.31 -11.32
CA SER A 324 16.00 -3.64 -12.26
C SER A 324 14.60 -4.28 -12.23
N ILE A 325 13.61 -3.58 -11.66
CA ILE A 325 12.23 -4.08 -11.52
C ILE A 325 11.63 -4.57 -12.85
N PRO A 326 11.76 -3.85 -13.98
CA PRO A 326 11.24 -4.32 -15.27
C PRO A 326 11.80 -5.66 -15.74
N SER A 327 13.03 -6.00 -15.34
CA SER A 327 13.70 -7.25 -15.73
C SER A 327 13.33 -8.46 -14.87
N LEU A 328 12.60 -8.24 -13.77
CA LEU A 328 12.24 -9.28 -12.80
C LEU A 328 11.05 -10.11 -13.30
N ASN A 329 11.29 -11.17 -14.07
CA ASN A 329 10.21 -12.07 -14.52
C ASN A 329 9.55 -12.82 -13.35
N HIS A 330 10.35 -13.27 -12.39
CA HIS A 330 9.91 -13.95 -11.17
C HIS A 330 10.88 -13.60 -10.04
N PHE A 331 10.39 -12.91 -9.01
CA PHE A 331 11.20 -12.41 -7.91
C PHE A 331 10.55 -12.74 -6.58
N PRO A 332 11.00 -13.83 -5.92
CA PRO A 332 10.65 -14.12 -4.54
C PRO A 332 11.39 -13.17 -3.59
N PHE A 333 10.72 -12.73 -2.54
CA PHE A 333 11.26 -11.83 -1.52
C PHE A 333 10.63 -12.12 -0.15
N GLN A 334 11.15 -11.51 0.90
CA GLN A 334 10.62 -11.61 2.26
C GLN A 334 10.19 -10.23 2.75
N VAL A 335 9.15 -10.19 3.58
CA VAL A 335 8.76 -9.00 4.33
C VAL A 335 8.83 -9.33 5.81
N ARG A 336 9.68 -8.62 6.56
CA ARG A 336 9.78 -8.70 8.01
C ARG A 336 9.09 -7.50 8.62
N VAL A 337 8.09 -7.74 9.45
CA VAL A 337 7.37 -6.70 10.18
C VAL A 337 7.66 -6.86 11.66
N SER A 338 8.14 -5.81 12.31
CA SER A 338 8.21 -5.73 13.77
C SER A 338 7.33 -4.59 14.25
N LEU A 339 6.70 -4.76 15.42
CA LEU A 339 5.76 -3.77 15.93
C LEU A 339 5.69 -3.74 17.45
N GLU A 340 5.32 -2.57 17.95
CA GLU A 340 4.91 -2.31 19.32
C GLU A 340 3.53 -1.64 19.25
N ALA A 341 2.57 -2.16 20.00
CA ALA A 341 1.24 -1.58 20.14
C ALA A 341 0.89 -1.38 21.62
N ASN A 342 0.51 -0.16 22.01
CA ASN A 342 -0.04 0.17 23.32
C ASN A 342 -1.56 0.32 23.20
N LEU A 343 -2.28 -0.68 23.71
CA LEU A 343 -3.74 -0.73 23.73
C LEU A 343 -4.23 -0.56 25.16
N TYR A 344 -4.64 0.66 25.53
CA TYR A 344 -5.15 0.99 26.86
C TYR A 344 -4.17 0.63 28.02
N GLY A 345 -2.86 0.82 27.83
CA GLY A 345 -1.85 0.49 28.81
C GLY A 345 -1.34 -0.94 28.77
N LEU A 346 -1.91 -1.80 27.90
CA LEU A 346 -1.33 -3.09 27.54
C LEU A 346 -0.36 -2.90 26.38
N LEU A 347 0.90 -3.24 26.62
CA LEU A 347 1.97 -3.18 25.63
C LEU A 347 2.10 -4.55 24.98
N LEU A 348 1.89 -4.59 23.67
CA LEU A 348 2.02 -5.77 22.81
C LEU A 348 3.25 -5.55 21.92
N GLU A 349 4.25 -6.40 22.07
CA GLU A 349 5.46 -6.36 21.25
C GLU A 349 5.56 -7.63 20.41
N ASN A 350 5.83 -7.45 19.12
CA ASN A 350 6.17 -8.56 18.23
C ASN A 350 7.51 -8.28 17.55
N PRO A 351 8.55 -9.09 17.82
CA PRO A 351 9.86 -8.87 17.24
C PRO A 351 9.90 -9.19 15.74
N GLU A 352 9.04 -10.10 15.26
CA GLU A 352 9.01 -10.50 13.86
C GLU A 352 7.71 -11.21 13.43
N ILE A 353 7.05 -10.64 12.43
CA ILE A 353 6.08 -11.27 11.56
C ILE A 353 6.73 -11.42 10.19
N LEU A 354 6.89 -12.67 9.74
CA LEU A 354 7.54 -13.00 8.48
C LEU A 354 6.49 -13.36 7.41
N LEU A 355 6.53 -12.63 6.30
CA LEU A 355 5.76 -12.93 5.10
C LEU A 355 6.70 -13.31 3.96
N SER A 356 6.30 -14.29 3.15
CA SER A 356 6.90 -14.52 1.85
C SER A 356 6.14 -13.73 0.79
N GLY A 357 6.89 -13.09 -0.10
CA GLY A 357 6.39 -12.34 -1.23
C GLY A 357 6.85 -12.96 -2.55
N VAL A 358 6.01 -12.92 -3.58
CA VAL A 358 6.40 -13.28 -4.95
C VAL A 358 5.86 -12.22 -5.90
N PHE A 359 6.77 -11.64 -6.69
CA PHE A 359 6.47 -10.76 -7.80
C PHE A 359 6.69 -11.48 -9.13
N VAL A 360 5.73 -11.39 -10.05
CA VAL A 360 5.80 -11.97 -11.40
C VAL A 360 5.51 -10.90 -12.43
N ASN A 361 6.32 -10.85 -13.49
CA ASN A 361 6.24 -9.82 -14.52
C ASN A 361 6.42 -10.39 -15.94
N HIS A 362 5.40 -11.08 -16.46
CA HIS A 362 5.39 -11.52 -17.85
C HIS A 362 4.75 -10.47 -18.78
N PRO A 363 4.84 -10.60 -20.11
CA PRO A 363 4.25 -9.65 -21.05
C PRO A 363 2.74 -9.43 -20.84
N ASP A 364 1.98 -10.53 -20.72
CA ASP A 364 0.50 -10.49 -20.69
C ASP A 364 -0.13 -10.67 -19.30
N ASN A 365 0.69 -11.04 -18.31
CA ASN A 365 0.26 -11.21 -16.94
C ASN A 365 1.32 -10.72 -15.95
N GLY A 366 0.85 -10.33 -14.77
CA GLY A 366 1.70 -10.02 -13.64
C GLY A 366 1.01 -10.38 -12.35
N SER A 367 1.78 -10.62 -11.29
CA SER A 367 1.19 -10.85 -9.98
C SER A 367 2.10 -10.38 -8.86
N LEU A 368 1.48 -10.06 -7.74
CA LEU A 368 2.12 -9.77 -6.47
C LEU A 368 1.35 -10.53 -5.39
N SER A 369 1.99 -11.50 -4.76
CA SER A 369 1.37 -12.29 -3.69
C SER A 369 2.18 -12.28 -2.43
N PHE A 370 1.49 -12.25 -1.29
CA PHE A 370 2.04 -12.34 0.05
C PHE A 370 1.41 -13.52 0.78
N LYS A 371 2.22 -14.26 1.54
CA LYS A 371 1.74 -15.32 2.43
C LYS A 371 2.42 -15.19 3.79
N ILE A 372 1.65 -15.23 4.86
CA ILE A 372 2.19 -15.29 6.22
C ILE A 372 2.92 -16.63 6.39
N GLN A 373 4.19 -16.59 6.78
CA GLN A 373 5.02 -17.78 7.03
C GLN A 373 5.14 -18.07 8.52
N LYS A 374 5.33 -17.00 9.31
CA LYS A 374 5.56 -17.09 10.74
C LYS A 374 5.13 -15.80 11.42
N ILE A 375 4.61 -15.93 12.63
CA ILE A 375 4.42 -14.82 13.57
C ILE A 375 5.12 -15.26 14.85
N GLU A 376 6.17 -14.54 15.28
CA GLU A 376 6.78 -14.83 16.58
C GLU A 376 5.78 -14.56 17.70
N LYS A 377 6.03 -15.14 18.87
CA LYS A 377 5.17 -14.92 20.03
C LYS A 377 5.14 -13.43 20.38
N PHE A 378 3.95 -12.92 20.69
CA PHE A 378 3.80 -11.59 21.26
C PHE A 378 4.20 -11.57 22.72
N ASP A 379 5.05 -10.62 23.09
CA ASP A 379 5.32 -10.29 24.48
C ASP A 379 4.26 -9.28 24.96
N VAL A 380 3.60 -9.61 26.07
CA VAL A 380 2.51 -8.81 26.63
C VAL A 380 2.92 -8.28 27.99
N SER A 381 2.95 -6.95 28.15
CA SER A 381 3.28 -6.31 29.41
C SER A 381 2.37 -5.12 29.74
N GLY A 382 2.55 -4.52 30.91
CA GLY A 382 1.76 -3.35 31.35
C GLY A 382 0.51 -3.71 32.17
N GLY A 383 -0.55 -2.90 32.01
CA GLY A 383 -1.79 -3.06 32.75
C GLY A 383 -2.95 -2.33 32.07
N PHE A 384 -4.10 -2.99 31.97
CA PHE A 384 -5.27 -2.44 31.29
C PHE A 384 -5.86 -1.27 32.07
N SER A 385 -6.14 -0.17 31.37
CA SER A 385 -6.59 1.11 31.93
C SER A 385 -5.61 1.68 32.98
N TYR A 386 -4.34 1.27 32.95
CA TYR A 386 -3.27 1.64 33.91
C TYR A 386 -3.51 1.24 35.37
N VAL A 387 -4.59 0.49 35.66
CA VAL A 387 -5.01 0.15 37.03
C VAL A 387 -5.11 -1.36 37.22
N ILE A 388 -5.43 -2.11 36.17
CA ILE A 388 -5.61 -3.56 36.26
C ILE A 388 -4.34 -4.25 35.74
N PRO A 389 -3.50 -4.84 36.61
CA PRO A 389 -2.28 -5.52 36.18
C PRO A 389 -2.60 -6.78 35.36
N THR A 390 -1.71 -7.16 34.44
CA THR A 390 -1.94 -8.30 33.52
C THR A 390 -2.26 -9.61 34.24
N TRP A 391 -1.71 -9.85 35.43
CA TRP A 391 -2.03 -11.04 36.23
C TRP A 391 -3.49 -11.08 36.70
N ALA A 392 -4.10 -9.92 36.99
CA ALA A 392 -5.51 -9.84 37.40
C ALA A 392 -6.45 -9.99 36.19
N ILE A 393 -6.04 -9.52 35.01
CA ILE A 393 -6.73 -9.76 33.73
C ILE A 393 -6.75 -11.27 33.44
N ASN A 394 -5.59 -11.94 33.55
CA ASN A 394 -5.45 -13.38 33.35
C ASN A 394 -6.23 -14.23 34.38
N PHE A 395 -6.71 -13.64 35.49
CA PHE A 395 -7.53 -14.33 36.50
C PHE A 395 -9.03 -14.32 36.14
N VAL A 396 -9.47 -13.33 35.34
CA VAL A 396 -10.88 -13.15 34.92
C VAL A 396 -11.10 -13.71 33.50
N ILE A 397 -10.05 -13.76 32.69
CA ILE A 397 -10.03 -14.36 31.35
C ILE A 397 -9.65 -15.85 31.49
N PRO A 398 -10.53 -16.81 31.12
CA PRO A 398 -10.10 -18.20 30.92
C PRO A 398 -9.01 -18.29 29.83
N GLY A 399 -7.76 -18.53 30.26
CA GLY A 399 -6.55 -18.45 29.43
C GLY A 399 -5.80 -17.11 29.65
N ASN A 400 -4.48 -17.07 29.48
CA ASN A 400 -3.77 -15.79 29.53
C ASN A 400 -3.84 -15.08 28.15
N LEU A 401 -3.76 -13.75 28.14
CA LEU A 401 -3.86 -12.95 26.89
C LEU A 401 -2.83 -13.37 25.83
N GLU A 402 -1.64 -13.78 26.27
CA GLU A 402 -0.60 -14.33 25.39
C GLU A 402 -1.06 -15.59 24.65
N SER A 403 -1.72 -16.53 25.33
CA SER A 403 -2.25 -17.76 24.72
C SER A 403 -3.29 -17.43 23.66
N ILE A 404 -4.20 -16.49 23.94
CA ILE A 404 -5.23 -16.06 22.99
C ILE A 404 -4.60 -15.45 21.74
N ILE A 405 -3.63 -14.55 21.92
CA ILE A 405 -2.92 -13.93 20.80
C ILE A 405 -2.16 -15.00 20.01
N HIS A 406 -1.49 -15.93 20.70
CA HIS A 406 -0.78 -17.03 20.07
C HIS A 406 -1.72 -17.91 19.23
N GLU A 407 -2.84 -18.37 19.79
CA GLU A 407 -3.86 -19.17 19.09
C GLU A 407 -4.40 -18.45 17.84
N PHE A 408 -4.64 -17.15 17.93
CA PHE A 408 -5.04 -16.33 16.79
C PHE A 408 -3.97 -16.29 15.70
N THR A 409 -2.74 -15.96 16.09
CA THR A 409 -1.63 -15.83 15.13
C THR A 409 -1.28 -17.15 14.46
N GLU A 410 -1.30 -18.26 15.20
CA GLU A 410 -1.09 -19.61 14.67
C GLU A 410 -2.22 -20.03 13.73
N THR A 411 -3.47 -19.65 14.04
CA THR A 411 -4.58 -19.86 13.09
C THR A 411 -4.36 -19.11 11.78
N LEU A 412 -3.81 -17.89 11.81
CA LEU A 412 -3.49 -17.15 10.58
C LEU A 412 -2.36 -17.83 9.78
N VAL A 413 -1.35 -18.38 10.45
CA VAL A 413 -0.22 -19.09 9.83
C VAL A 413 -0.67 -20.42 9.21
N HIS A 414 -1.53 -21.16 9.90
CA HIS A 414 -2.01 -22.49 9.51
C HIS A 414 -3.40 -22.48 8.84
N ALA A 415 -3.91 -21.29 8.50
CA ALA A 415 -5.24 -21.10 7.93
C ALA A 415 -5.54 -22.03 6.76
N ASN A 416 -6.78 -22.51 6.69
CA ASN A 416 -7.32 -23.25 5.55
C ASN A 416 -6.58 -24.58 5.26
N GLY A 417 -6.19 -25.28 6.32
CA GLY A 417 -5.49 -26.56 6.24
C GLY A 417 -4.03 -26.38 5.80
N ASP A 418 -3.26 -25.60 6.56
CA ASP A 418 -1.83 -25.31 6.35
C ASP A 418 -1.47 -24.52 5.08
N LYS A 419 -2.48 -24.03 4.36
CA LYS A 419 -2.28 -23.11 3.22
C LYS A 419 -1.80 -21.74 3.70
N GLY A 420 -2.18 -21.34 4.90
CA GLY A 420 -1.84 -20.08 5.54
C GLY A 420 -2.55 -18.87 4.92
N THR A 421 -2.58 -17.78 5.67
CA THR A 421 -3.19 -16.52 5.21
C THR A 421 -2.43 -15.96 4.02
N LYS A 422 -3.15 -15.64 2.94
CA LYS A 422 -2.59 -15.22 1.66
C LYS A 422 -3.34 -14.02 1.09
N VAL A 423 -2.61 -13.10 0.50
CA VAL A 423 -3.14 -12.02 -0.34
C VAL A 423 -2.47 -12.10 -1.70
N ALA A 424 -3.22 -11.99 -2.79
CA ALA A 424 -2.67 -11.95 -4.14
C ALA A 424 -3.38 -10.92 -5.01
N LEU A 425 -2.58 -10.11 -5.71
CA LEU A 425 -2.99 -9.22 -6.78
C LEU A 425 -2.50 -9.82 -8.09
N SER A 426 -3.38 -10.01 -9.06
CA SER A 426 -3.04 -10.59 -10.36
C SER A 426 -3.63 -9.77 -11.49
N TRP A 427 -2.78 -9.33 -12.41
CA TRP A 427 -3.17 -8.66 -13.64
C TRP A 427 -3.20 -9.68 -14.76
N SER A 428 -4.29 -9.69 -15.52
CA SER A 428 -4.40 -10.47 -16.74
C SER A 428 -4.97 -9.60 -17.85
N ARG A 429 -4.41 -9.75 -19.05
CA ARG A 429 -4.97 -9.15 -20.26
C ARG A 429 -5.72 -10.22 -21.04
N ASP A 430 -7.01 -10.00 -21.28
CA ASP A 430 -7.86 -10.89 -22.07
C ASP A 430 -8.69 -10.08 -23.06
N ALA A 431 -8.64 -10.43 -24.35
CA ALA A 431 -9.35 -9.76 -25.44
C ALA A 431 -9.25 -8.20 -25.41
N GLY A 432 -8.08 -7.67 -25.06
CA GLY A 432 -7.84 -6.22 -24.96
C GLY A 432 -8.34 -5.56 -23.67
N LYS A 433 -8.96 -6.31 -22.77
CA LYS A 433 -9.39 -5.86 -21.44
C LYS A 433 -8.33 -6.23 -20.41
N THR A 434 -8.00 -5.28 -19.53
CA THR A 434 -7.15 -5.56 -18.38
C THR A 434 -8.00 -5.79 -17.14
N LEU A 435 -7.82 -6.94 -16.51
CA LEU A 435 -8.49 -7.29 -15.28
C LEU A 435 -7.47 -7.36 -14.15
N LEU A 436 -7.76 -6.71 -13.03
CA LEU A 436 -7.07 -6.90 -11.76
C LEU A 436 -7.93 -7.82 -10.89
N LYS A 437 -7.36 -8.96 -10.52
CA LYS A 437 -7.93 -9.91 -9.56
C LYS A 437 -7.23 -9.72 -8.21
N THR A 438 -8.00 -9.44 -7.18
CA THR A 438 -7.55 -9.47 -5.79
C THR A 438 -8.14 -10.72 -5.15
N HIS A 439 -7.30 -11.50 -4.48
CA HIS A 439 -7.68 -12.69 -3.75
C HIS A 439 -7.11 -12.60 -2.34
N VAL A 440 -7.97 -12.72 -1.34
CA VAL A 440 -7.59 -12.77 0.07
C VAL A 440 -8.17 -14.06 0.64
N GLU A 441 -7.32 -14.86 1.27
CA GLU A 441 -7.69 -16.14 1.88
C GLU A 441 -7.15 -16.16 3.31
N SER A 442 -7.99 -16.47 4.30
CA SER A 442 -7.62 -16.57 5.71
C SER A 442 -8.59 -17.47 6.50
N GLU A 443 -8.31 -17.67 7.78
CA GLU A 443 -9.17 -18.42 8.71
C GLU A 443 -9.33 -17.61 10.00
N PHE A 444 -10.56 -17.55 10.51
CA PHE A 444 -10.91 -16.74 11.66
C PHE A 444 -11.48 -17.60 12.79
N LEU A 445 -10.92 -17.48 13.99
CA LEU A 445 -11.43 -18.11 15.21
C LEU A 445 -12.62 -17.33 15.76
N ASP A 446 -13.80 -17.94 15.82
CA ASP A 446 -14.98 -17.35 16.46
C ASP A 446 -14.99 -17.66 17.97
N ASN A 447 -14.14 -16.97 18.73
CA ASN A 447 -14.08 -17.07 20.19
C ASN A 447 -14.27 -15.70 20.88
N PHE A 448 -14.70 -15.72 22.14
CA PHE A 448 -15.01 -14.49 22.91
C PHE A 448 -13.84 -13.51 23.01
N PHE A 449 -12.60 -14.01 23.10
CA PHE A 449 -11.43 -13.15 23.31
C PHE A 449 -10.93 -12.49 22.05
N ILE A 450 -11.02 -13.16 20.90
CA ILE A 450 -10.77 -12.52 19.61
C ILE A 450 -11.80 -11.43 19.36
N ARG A 451 -13.08 -11.66 19.70
CA ARG A 451 -14.12 -10.61 19.66
C ARG A 451 -13.75 -9.40 20.53
N PHE A 452 -13.25 -9.64 21.74
CA PHE A 452 -12.80 -8.58 22.65
C PHE A 452 -11.60 -7.80 22.10
N GLY A 453 -10.56 -8.48 21.64
CA GLY A 453 -9.35 -7.86 21.06
C GLY A 453 -9.66 -7.05 19.79
N LEU A 454 -10.50 -7.59 18.90
CA LEU A 454 -10.93 -6.90 17.69
C LEU A 454 -11.85 -5.71 17.99
N LYS A 455 -12.65 -5.76 19.05
CA LYS A 455 -13.42 -4.59 19.50
C LYS A 455 -12.50 -3.45 19.93
N ILE A 456 -11.42 -3.74 20.64
CA ILE A 456 -10.38 -2.76 20.98
C ILE A 456 -9.74 -2.19 19.71
N TRP A 457 -9.38 -3.06 18.76
CA TRP A 457 -8.83 -2.63 17.47
C TRP A 457 -9.78 -1.71 16.71
N ASN A 458 -11.07 -2.06 16.61
CA ASN A 458 -12.08 -1.26 15.92
C ASN A 458 -12.25 0.14 16.54
N HIS A 459 -12.22 0.24 17.88
CA HIS A 459 -12.40 1.52 18.57
C HIS A 459 -11.13 2.38 18.64
N LYS A 460 -9.94 1.77 18.64
CA LYS A 460 -8.68 2.49 18.89
C LYS A 460 -7.82 2.67 17.65
N VAL A 461 -7.92 1.77 16.67
CA VAL A 461 -7.02 1.72 15.51
C VAL A 461 -7.74 2.06 14.21
N LEU A 462 -9.04 1.76 14.09
CA LEU A 462 -9.79 2.17 12.90
C LEU A 462 -10.34 3.60 13.09
N PRO A 463 -10.25 4.47 12.07
CA PRO A 463 -10.88 5.78 12.12
C PRO A 463 -12.42 5.66 12.15
N SER A 464 -13.08 6.63 12.78
CA SER A 464 -14.54 6.83 12.71
C SER A 464 -14.99 7.11 11.26
N GLU A 465 -16.30 7.05 10.98
CA GLU A 465 -16.80 7.36 9.64
C GLU A 465 -16.54 8.82 9.24
N GLU A 466 -16.61 9.73 10.20
CA GLU A 466 -16.32 11.14 10.05
C GLU A 466 -14.82 11.36 9.75
N ALA A 467 -13.93 10.73 10.53
CA ALA A 467 -12.49 10.78 10.27
C ALA A 467 -12.13 10.13 8.93
N ARG A 468 -12.82 9.04 8.53
CA ARG A 468 -12.67 8.42 7.20
C ARG A 468 -13.07 9.38 6.09
N ASP A 469 -14.13 10.15 6.26
CA ASP A 469 -14.57 11.16 5.29
C ASP A 469 -13.50 12.25 5.11
N ASP A 470 -12.90 12.73 6.20
CA ASP A 470 -11.79 13.69 6.13
C ASP A 470 -10.54 13.11 5.48
N ILE A 471 -10.14 11.87 5.80
CA ILE A 471 -9.06 11.15 5.11
C ILE A 471 -9.35 11.07 3.61
N ARG A 472 -10.58 10.74 3.22
CA ARG A 472 -11.01 10.69 1.81
C ARG A 472 -10.90 12.08 1.15
N LYS A 473 -11.33 13.15 1.81
CA LYS A 473 -11.21 14.53 1.29
C LYS A 473 -9.76 14.92 1.03
N VAL A 474 -8.86 14.64 1.98
CA VAL A 474 -7.42 14.89 1.84
C VAL A 474 -6.86 14.12 0.63
N PHE A 475 -7.17 12.83 0.53
CA PHE A 475 -6.72 11.99 -0.59
C PHE A 475 -7.27 12.47 -1.94
N ILE A 476 -8.58 12.74 -2.03
CA ILE A 476 -9.23 13.26 -3.24
C ILE A 476 -8.58 14.58 -3.66
N ARG A 477 -8.32 15.48 -2.71
CA ARG A 477 -7.64 16.75 -2.98
C ARG A 477 -6.24 16.54 -3.53
N MET A 478 -5.45 15.62 -2.98
CA MET A 478 -4.13 15.28 -3.54
C MET A 478 -4.24 14.78 -4.98
N MET A 479 -5.20 13.88 -5.27
CA MET A 479 -5.41 13.36 -6.62
C MET A 479 -5.82 14.47 -7.61
N ASP A 480 -6.74 15.35 -7.20
CA ASP A 480 -7.17 16.50 -8.02
C ASP A 480 -5.99 17.41 -8.40
N LEU A 481 -5.10 17.67 -7.45
CA LEU A 481 -3.92 18.52 -7.67
C LEU A 481 -2.90 17.85 -8.61
N ILE A 482 -2.72 16.53 -8.53
CA ILE A 482 -1.86 15.80 -9.48
C ILE A 482 -2.48 15.83 -10.87
N ILE A 483 -3.75 15.45 -11.00
CA ILE A 483 -4.46 15.34 -12.30
C ILE A 483 -4.46 16.68 -13.05
N LYS A 484 -4.57 17.80 -12.33
CA LYS A 484 -4.56 19.16 -12.90
C LYS A 484 -3.29 19.46 -13.70
N ASP A 485 -2.14 18.94 -13.27
CA ASP A 485 -0.82 19.30 -13.81
C ASP A 485 -0.23 18.23 -14.75
N ILE A 486 -0.90 17.07 -14.92
CA ILE A 486 -0.60 16.07 -15.97
C ILE A 486 -1.17 16.53 -17.31
#